data_AF-A0A0W8IIX8-F1
#
_entry.id   AF-A0A0W8IIX8-F1
#
_cell.length_a   1.000
_cell.length_b   1.000
_cell.length_c   1.000
_cell.angle_alpha   90.00
_cell.angle_beta   90.00
_cell.angle_gamma   90.00
#
_symmetry.space_group_name_H-M   'P 1'
#
loop_
_entity.id
_entity.type
_entity.pdbx_description
1 polymer ?
#
loop_
_entity_poly.entity_id
_entity_poly.type
_entity_poly.pdbx_seq_one_letter_code
_entity_poly.pdbx_strand_id
1 'polypeptide(L)'
;MIQPDPYTPTSGSAELRVDHYDLTLDYDIYSNRLVGVAVLHGQVLTDTSTLALDLRGLKVSQVQLNGSAVRFKQTRTKLVLRSPLAAEDAVIIEVSYSGKPRVQKGPWGEVGWEELTDGVLVAGQPNGAATWFPCNDHPGNKATWRCSIEVDADYTAISNGELLHCTPGDGRAVWAWESRVPLATYLATVQIGQYRRGPLQSKTHTSARVPLRLACGDHLWRQGQNALAKQHAMLTVFEKHFGEYPFDSYGVVVTDDDLEIPLESQPLSILGPNHLGAGWNSERLIAHELAHQWFGNSVTPHQWSDIWLNEGFASYAEWLWSEASGQAEANSRADAAYEQLASMPQDIVLADPGGPEMFDDRVYLRGALTLHALRCHVGDDGFFQTLRSWTALNRHGTVSTAEFLAHAQRVTGHPAGALLRDWLFGAQLPDRP
;
A
#
# COMPACT_ATOMS: atom_id res chain seq x y z
N MET A 1 0.37 19.45 -6.08
CA MET A 1 1.40 18.40 -6.04
C MET A 1 2.68 18.98 -6.61
N ILE A 2 3.79 18.90 -5.89
CA ILE A 2 5.11 19.15 -6.48
C ILE A 2 5.52 17.82 -7.10
N GLN A 3 5.35 17.69 -8.41
CA GLN A 3 5.95 16.59 -9.15
C GLN A 3 7.03 17.16 -10.09
N PRO A 4 8.16 16.45 -10.27
CA PRO A 4 8.45 15.11 -9.74
C PRO A 4 8.73 15.11 -8.22
N ASP A 5 8.31 14.03 -7.54
CA ASP A 5 8.67 13.79 -6.12
C ASP A 5 10.18 13.51 -6.04
N PRO A 6 10.95 14.21 -5.18
CA PRO A 6 12.40 14.00 -5.05
C PRO A 6 12.81 12.56 -4.73
N TYR A 7 11.93 11.77 -4.11
CA TYR A 7 12.17 10.38 -3.73
C TYR A 7 12.01 9.43 -4.92
N THR A 8 11.07 9.73 -5.82
CA THR A 8 10.81 8.96 -7.04
C THR A 8 10.85 9.86 -8.28
N PRO A 9 12.00 10.50 -8.60
CA PRO A 9 12.06 11.65 -9.52
C PRO A 9 11.74 11.33 -10.98
N THR A 10 11.58 10.04 -11.32
CA THR A 10 11.23 9.57 -12.66
C THR A 10 9.81 9.04 -12.76
N SER A 11 9.04 9.09 -11.67
CA SER A 11 7.67 8.57 -11.54
C SER A 11 6.66 9.70 -11.38
N GLY A 12 5.45 9.49 -11.88
CA GLY A 12 4.35 10.44 -11.88
C GLY A 12 4.35 11.46 -13.02
N SER A 13 3.23 12.17 -13.17
CA SER A 13 3.04 13.34 -14.06
C SER A 13 2.18 14.41 -13.38
N ALA A 14 2.68 15.66 -13.38
CA ALA A 14 2.05 16.78 -12.69
C ALA A 14 0.80 17.29 -13.43
N GLU A 15 0.70 16.97 -14.71
CA GLU A 15 -0.27 17.51 -15.64
C GLU A 15 -1.60 16.74 -15.63
N LEU A 16 -1.65 15.54 -15.03
CA LEU A 16 -2.79 14.64 -15.11
C LEU A 16 -3.19 14.12 -13.73
N ARG A 17 -4.43 14.34 -13.31
CA ARG A 17 -5.04 13.53 -12.25
C ARG A 17 -5.78 12.36 -12.89
N VAL A 18 -5.57 11.14 -12.41
CA VAL A 18 -6.37 9.98 -12.81
C VAL A 18 -7.38 9.71 -11.70
N ASP A 19 -8.65 9.58 -12.07
CA ASP A 19 -9.76 9.37 -11.15
C ASP A 19 -10.24 7.90 -11.16
N HIS A 20 -10.06 7.22 -12.31
CA HIS A 20 -10.43 5.82 -12.48
C HIS A 20 -9.48 5.06 -13.41
N TYR A 21 -9.18 3.80 -13.09
CA TYR A 21 -8.50 2.83 -13.95
C TYR A 21 -9.43 1.64 -14.23
N ASP A 22 -9.66 1.32 -15.50
CA ASP A 22 -10.26 0.05 -15.93
C ASP A 22 -9.19 -0.77 -16.66
N LEU A 23 -8.79 -1.89 -16.06
CA LEU A 23 -7.72 -2.75 -16.54
C LEU A 23 -8.30 -4.09 -17.00
N THR A 24 -8.01 -4.45 -18.24
CA THR A 24 -8.29 -5.79 -18.77
C THR A 24 -6.95 -6.46 -19.09
N LEU A 25 -6.66 -7.55 -18.40
CA LEU A 25 -5.40 -8.27 -18.45
C LEU A 25 -5.63 -9.72 -18.85
N ASP A 26 -4.83 -10.19 -19.80
CA ASP A 26 -4.69 -11.60 -20.16
C ASP A 26 -3.26 -12.00 -19.86
N TYR A 27 -3.08 -12.92 -18.91
CA TYR A 27 -1.76 -13.36 -18.47
C TYR A 27 -1.57 -14.86 -18.69
N ASP A 28 -0.51 -15.19 -19.41
CA ASP A 28 -0.01 -16.54 -19.61
C ASP A 28 1.19 -16.77 -18.68
N ILE A 29 0.99 -17.66 -17.71
CA ILE A 29 1.94 -17.92 -16.63
C ILE A 29 3.21 -18.57 -17.18
N TYR A 30 3.07 -19.59 -18.04
CA TYR A 30 4.20 -20.36 -18.57
C TYR A 30 5.15 -19.54 -19.44
N SER A 31 4.61 -18.61 -20.23
CA SER A 31 5.41 -17.77 -21.11
C SER A 31 5.82 -16.43 -20.49
N ASN A 32 5.31 -16.13 -19.28
CA ASN A 32 5.32 -14.80 -18.66
C ASN A 32 4.94 -13.73 -19.68
N ARG A 33 3.74 -13.84 -20.23
CA ARG A 33 3.25 -12.90 -21.24
C ARG A 33 1.96 -12.25 -20.76
N LEU A 34 2.03 -10.93 -20.59
CA LEU A 34 0.90 -10.07 -20.31
C LEU A 34 0.43 -9.40 -21.60
N VAL A 35 -0.87 -9.44 -21.87
CA VAL A 35 -1.57 -8.58 -22.81
C VAL A 35 -2.54 -7.73 -22.02
N GLY A 36 -2.49 -6.42 -22.19
CA GLY A 36 -3.27 -5.48 -21.40
C GLY A 36 -3.95 -4.41 -22.23
N VAL A 37 -5.14 -4.03 -21.79
CA VAL A 37 -5.79 -2.77 -22.14
C VAL A 37 -6.06 -2.01 -20.85
N ALA A 38 -5.56 -0.78 -20.78
CA ALA A 38 -5.81 0.12 -19.66
C ALA A 38 -6.61 1.32 -20.16
N VAL A 39 -7.76 1.58 -19.55
CA VAL A 39 -8.58 2.77 -19.77
C VAL A 39 -8.49 3.65 -18.53
N LEU A 40 -7.90 4.83 -18.67
CA LEU A 40 -7.72 5.79 -17.60
C LEU A 40 -8.71 6.94 -17.82
N HIS A 41 -9.55 7.20 -16.82
CA HIS A 41 -10.37 8.40 -16.78
C HIS A 41 -9.69 9.42 -15.87
N GLY A 42 -9.53 10.65 -16.36
CA GLY A 42 -8.82 11.66 -15.60
C GLY A 42 -9.13 13.08 -16.04
N GLN A 43 -8.39 14.01 -15.43
CA GLN A 43 -8.50 15.44 -15.65
C GLN A 43 -7.12 16.06 -15.85
N VAL A 44 -7.00 16.93 -16.84
CA VAL A 44 -5.80 17.73 -17.07
C VAL A 44 -5.74 18.86 -16.04
N LEU A 45 -4.60 19.02 -15.36
CA LEU A 45 -4.44 19.99 -14.26
C LEU A 45 -3.86 21.33 -14.71
N THR A 46 -3.15 21.35 -15.84
CA THR A 46 -2.52 22.56 -16.40
C THR A 46 -2.53 22.51 -17.92
N ASP A 47 -2.59 23.66 -18.57
CA ASP A 47 -2.46 23.76 -20.03
C ASP A 47 -1.19 23.05 -20.50
N THR A 48 -1.34 22.09 -21.40
CA THR A 48 -0.23 21.24 -21.83
C THR A 48 -0.36 20.82 -23.29
N SER A 49 0.77 20.43 -23.87
CA SER A 49 0.82 19.78 -25.19
C SER A 49 1.12 18.28 -25.10
N THR A 50 1.34 17.78 -23.88
CA THR A 50 1.69 16.39 -23.63
C THR A 50 1.13 15.88 -22.31
N LEU A 51 0.69 14.62 -22.29
CA LEU A 51 0.45 13.86 -21.07
C LEU A 51 1.47 12.74 -20.96
N ALA A 52 1.93 12.43 -19.75
CA ALA A 52 2.89 11.36 -19.50
C ALA A 52 2.30 10.33 -18.54
N LEU A 53 2.46 9.04 -18.88
CA LEU A 53 2.18 7.91 -18.02
C LEU A 53 3.47 7.12 -17.78
N ASP A 54 3.62 6.53 -16.61
CA ASP A 54 4.65 5.56 -16.29
C ASP A 54 4.30 4.19 -16.86
N LEU A 55 5.24 3.57 -17.57
CA LEU A 55 5.13 2.18 -18.02
C LEU A 55 6.54 1.62 -18.29
N ARG A 56 6.83 0.44 -17.77
CA ARG A 56 8.17 -0.18 -17.80
C ARG A 56 8.09 -1.62 -18.28
N GLY A 57 9.07 -2.03 -19.09
CA GLY A 57 9.22 -3.41 -19.56
C GLY A 57 8.19 -3.88 -20.62
N LEU A 58 7.03 -3.23 -20.69
CA LEU A 58 5.94 -3.58 -21.61
C LEU A 58 5.92 -2.65 -22.83
N LYS A 59 5.45 -3.17 -23.97
CA LYS A 59 5.42 -2.44 -25.24
C LYS A 59 4.01 -1.98 -25.56
N VAL A 60 3.84 -0.69 -25.80
CA VAL A 60 2.57 -0.09 -26.24
C VAL A 60 2.40 -0.30 -27.74
N SER A 61 1.25 -0.80 -28.16
CA SER A 61 0.87 -0.96 -29.56
C SER A 61 -0.04 0.16 -30.05
N GLN A 62 -0.92 0.67 -29.19
CA GLN A 62 -1.92 1.68 -29.54
C GLN A 62 -2.23 2.57 -28.33
N VAL A 63 -2.49 3.85 -28.62
CA VAL A 63 -3.03 4.80 -27.65
C VAL A 63 -4.18 5.58 -28.29
N GLN A 64 -5.30 5.67 -27.58
CA GLN A 64 -6.41 6.55 -27.92
C GLN A 64 -6.58 7.60 -26.84
N LEU A 65 -6.87 8.83 -27.25
CA LEU A 65 -7.27 9.94 -26.39
C LEU A 65 -8.67 10.37 -26.82
N ASN A 66 -9.65 10.28 -25.90
CA ASN A 66 -11.05 10.60 -26.16
C ASN A 66 -11.61 9.87 -27.40
N GLY A 67 -11.28 8.57 -27.54
CA GLY A 67 -11.71 7.71 -28.64
C GLY A 67 -11.01 7.96 -29.99
N SER A 68 -10.01 8.85 -30.04
CA SER A 68 -9.22 9.14 -31.23
C SER A 68 -7.78 8.68 -31.07
N ALA A 69 -7.23 8.01 -32.09
CA ALA A 69 -5.83 7.60 -32.08
C ALA A 69 -4.89 8.82 -31.94
N VAL A 70 -3.93 8.73 -31.03
CA VAL A 70 -2.97 9.82 -30.75
C VAL A 70 -1.54 9.37 -30.99
N ARG A 71 -0.68 10.30 -31.44
CA ARG A 71 0.75 10.03 -31.53
C ARG A 71 1.35 9.97 -30.14
N PHE A 72 2.14 8.93 -29.89
CA PHE A 72 2.87 8.76 -28.64
C PHE A 72 4.36 8.50 -28.87
N LYS A 73 5.16 8.78 -27.85
CA LYS A 73 6.55 8.35 -27.75
C LYS A 73 6.70 7.53 -26.47
N GLN A 74 7.14 6.30 -26.62
CA GLN A 74 7.50 5.46 -25.48
C GLN A 74 9.01 5.51 -25.25
N THR A 75 9.42 5.75 -24.00
CA THR A 75 10.80 5.61 -23.52
C THR A 75 10.90 4.36 -22.63
N ARG A 76 12.03 4.17 -21.95
CA ARG A 76 12.18 3.07 -21.00
C ARG A 76 11.21 3.15 -19.81
N THR A 77 10.79 4.36 -19.43
CA THR A 77 10.02 4.59 -18.20
C THR A 77 8.73 5.36 -18.41
N LYS A 78 8.56 6.03 -19.56
CA LYS A 78 7.41 6.91 -19.83
C LYS A 78 6.75 6.60 -21.15
N LEU A 79 5.44 6.73 -21.18
CA LEU A 79 4.61 6.86 -22.37
C LEU A 79 4.13 8.31 -22.47
N VAL A 80 4.60 9.04 -23.48
CA VAL A 80 4.26 10.46 -23.68
C VAL A 80 3.31 10.61 -24.86
N LEU A 81 2.09 11.05 -24.58
CA LEU A 81 1.04 11.35 -25.56
C LEU A 81 1.19 12.80 -26.02
N ARG A 82 1.02 13.08 -27.32
CA ARG A 82 1.11 14.44 -27.86
C ARG A 82 -0.25 14.94 -28.30
N SER A 83 -0.85 15.82 -27.51
CA SER A 83 -2.11 16.50 -27.83
C SER A 83 -2.16 17.83 -27.08
N PRO A 84 -2.55 18.94 -27.73
CA PRO A 84 -2.89 20.17 -27.00
C PRO A 84 -4.15 19.93 -26.16
N LEU A 85 -4.07 20.27 -24.88
CA LEU A 85 -5.14 20.12 -23.89
C LEU A 85 -5.14 21.34 -22.96
N ALA A 86 -6.31 21.81 -22.60
CA ALA A 86 -6.48 22.89 -21.64
C ALA A 86 -6.56 22.33 -20.21
N ALA A 87 -6.22 23.15 -19.23
CA ALA A 87 -6.53 22.85 -17.84
C ALA A 87 -8.04 22.55 -17.68
N GLU A 88 -8.35 21.64 -16.77
CA GLU A 88 -9.69 21.12 -16.48
C GLU A 88 -10.32 20.21 -17.54
N ASP A 89 -9.67 20.00 -18.70
CA ASP A 89 -10.15 19.03 -19.71
C ASP A 89 -10.30 17.64 -19.10
N ALA A 90 -11.49 17.06 -19.23
CA ALA A 90 -11.71 15.65 -18.95
C ALA A 90 -11.12 14.80 -20.08
N VAL A 91 -10.39 13.75 -19.72
CA VAL A 91 -9.72 12.86 -20.67
C VAL A 91 -10.00 11.40 -20.38
N ILE A 92 -10.16 10.64 -21.45
CA ILE A 92 -10.16 9.18 -21.43
C ILE A 92 -8.97 8.71 -22.26
N ILE A 93 -8.03 8.02 -21.62
CA ILE A 93 -6.82 7.50 -22.25
C ILE A 93 -6.93 5.98 -22.29
N GLU A 94 -7.00 5.41 -23.49
CA GLU A 94 -6.97 3.97 -23.68
C GLU A 94 -5.60 3.55 -24.22
N VAL A 95 -4.94 2.61 -23.55
CA VAL A 95 -3.62 2.11 -23.90
C VAL A 95 -3.68 0.60 -24.09
N SER A 96 -3.35 0.13 -25.30
CA SER A 96 -3.13 -1.29 -25.57
C SER A 96 -1.64 -1.62 -25.50
N TYR A 97 -1.28 -2.64 -24.75
CA TYR A 97 0.11 -3.01 -24.50
C TYR A 97 0.29 -4.51 -24.31
N SER A 98 1.52 -4.99 -24.49
CA SER A 98 1.87 -6.38 -24.17
C SER A 98 3.36 -6.56 -23.94
N GLY A 99 3.75 -7.67 -23.33
CA GLY A 99 5.15 -8.02 -23.14
C GLY A 99 5.34 -9.01 -22.01
N LYS A 100 6.58 -9.06 -21.51
CA LYS A 100 6.94 -9.84 -20.32
C LYS A 100 7.14 -8.88 -19.16
N PRO A 101 6.16 -8.72 -18.26
CA PRO A 101 6.34 -7.89 -17.08
C PRO A 101 7.47 -8.45 -16.22
N ARG A 102 8.16 -7.56 -15.51
CA ARG A 102 9.30 -7.89 -14.65
C ARG A 102 9.39 -6.87 -13.52
N VAL A 103 10.01 -7.29 -12.42
CA VAL A 103 10.41 -6.39 -11.36
C VAL A 103 11.30 -5.26 -11.87
N GLN A 104 11.12 -4.09 -11.28
CA GLN A 104 12.04 -2.98 -11.36
C GLN A 104 13.05 -3.09 -10.22
N LYS A 105 14.34 -3.02 -10.56
CA LYS A 105 15.42 -2.91 -9.58
C LYS A 105 15.69 -1.44 -9.25
N GLY A 106 15.83 -1.12 -7.97
CA GLY A 106 16.10 0.22 -7.50
C GLY A 106 16.85 0.24 -6.16
N PRO A 107 17.00 1.42 -5.54
CA PRO A 107 17.62 1.54 -4.22
C PRO A 107 16.83 0.83 -3.11
N TRP A 108 15.54 0.54 -3.33
CA TRP A 108 14.64 -0.12 -2.37
C TRP A 108 14.44 -1.61 -2.66
N GLY A 109 15.36 -2.23 -3.41
CA GLY A 109 15.24 -3.63 -3.83
C GLY A 109 14.47 -3.80 -5.14
N GLU A 110 13.76 -4.92 -5.24
CA GLU A 110 12.95 -5.31 -6.40
C GLU A 110 11.48 -4.97 -6.14
N VAL A 111 10.85 -4.23 -7.06
CA VAL A 111 9.47 -3.77 -6.92
C VAL A 111 8.67 -4.04 -8.19
N GLY A 112 7.37 -4.28 -8.07
CA GLY A 112 6.44 -4.49 -9.17
C GLY A 112 6.12 -5.97 -9.38
N TRP A 113 6.15 -6.40 -10.64
CA TRP A 113 5.69 -7.73 -11.06
C TRP A 113 6.76 -8.81 -10.89
N GLU A 114 6.52 -9.72 -9.95
CA GLU A 114 7.40 -10.83 -9.61
C GLU A 114 6.78 -12.18 -10.03
N GLU A 115 7.58 -13.00 -10.70
CA GLU A 115 7.23 -14.40 -10.97
C GLU A 115 7.62 -15.23 -9.75
N LEU A 116 6.66 -15.97 -9.19
CA LEU A 116 6.92 -16.96 -8.15
C LEU A 116 7.29 -18.30 -8.79
N THR A 117 7.69 -19.28 -7.98
CA THR A 117 7.91 -20.66 -8.43
C THR A 117 6.70 -21.20 -9.19
N ASP A 118 5.50 -20.89 -8.71
CA ASP A 118 4.23 -21.18 -9.37
C ASP A 118 3.21 -20.05 -9.15
N GLY A 119 3.25 -19.03 -10.00
CA GLY A 119 2.32 -17.91 -9.94
C GLY A 119 2.98 -16.54 -10.09
N VAL A 120 2.28 -15.51 -9.61
CA VAL A 120 2.71 -14.10 -9.65
C VAL A 120 2.30 -13.39 -8.39
N LEU A 121 3.20 -12.51 -7.94
CA LEU A 121 3.01 -11.52 -6.89
C LEU A 121 3.29 -10.13 -7.47
N VAL A 122 2.46 -9.13 -7.14
CA VAL A 122 2.78 -7.72 -7.43
C VAL A 122 2.96 -6.93 -6.14
N ALA A 123 4.17 -6.41 -5.93
CA ALA A 123 4.58 -5.57 -4.81
C ALA A 123 4.90 -4.14 -5.28
N GLY A 124 3.94 -3.22 -5.21
CA GLY A 124 4.02 -1.93 -5.92
C GLY A 124 4.79 -0.80 -5.22
N GLN A 125 5.16 -0.94 -3.95
CA GLN A 125 5.80 0.12 -3.17
C GLN A 125 7.28 0.32 -3.57
N PRO A 126 7.78 1.55 -3.82
CA PRO A 126 7.06 2.83 -3.91
C PRO A 126 6.57 3.18 -5.33
N ASN A 127 7.10 2.52 -6.37
CA ASN A 127 6.82 2.86 -7.78
C ASN A 127 6.89 1.66 -8.73
N GLY A 128 6.40 0.51 -8.25
CA GLY A 128 6.34 -0.76 -8.96
C GLY A 128 5.09 -0.92 -9.82
N ALA A 129 4.07 -0.08 -9.67
CA ALA A 129 2.83 -0.19 -10.46
C ALA A 129 3.08 -0.11 -11.97
N ALA A 130 4.03 0.73 -12.39
CA ALA A 130 4.43 0.90 -13.77
C ALA A 130 4.97 -0.38 -14.46
N THR A 131 5.25 -1.46 -13.73
CA THR A 131 5.74 -2.72 -14.33
C THR A 131 4.65 -3.55 -14.99
N TRP A 132 3.36 -3.26 -14.75
CA TRP A 132 2.25 -4.07 -15.23
C TRP A 132 1.09 -3.30 -15.86
N PHE A 133 0.97 -1.99 -15.63
CA PHE A 133 -0.02 -1.14 -16.29
C PHE A 133 0.46 0.31 -16.40
N PRO A 134 0.00 1.06 -17.43
CA PRO A 134 0.34 2.47 -17.59
C PRO A 134 -0.39 3.34 -16.55
N CYS A 135 0.32 4.18 -15.81
CA CYS A 135 -0.25 4.92 -14.69
C CYS A 135 0.40 6.27 -14.38
N ASN A 136 -0.23 7.07 -13.52
CA ASN A 136 0.44 8.20 -12.85
C ASN A 136 0.99 7.71 -11.51
N ASP A 137 2.21 7.18 -11.52
CA ASP A 137 2.74 6.36 -10.41
C ASP A 137 3.29 7.22 -9.26
N HIS A 138 2.40 7.66 -8.37
CA HIS A 138 2.75 8.52 -7.24
C HIS A 138 1.71 8.36 -6.12
N PRO A 139 2.12 8.34 -4.83
CA PRO A 139 1.23 8.03 -3.71
C PRO A 139 0.06 9.01 -3.59
N GLY A 140 0.30 10.28 -3.92
CA GLY A 140 -0.74 11.31 -3.91
C GLY A 140 -1.84 11.16 -4.97
N ASN A 141 -1.67 10.29 -5.98
CA ASN A 141 -2.62 10.09 -7.07
C ASN A 141 -3.51 8.87 -6.83
N LYS A 142 -4.46 9.01 -5.90
CA LYS A 142 -5.43 7.96 -5.61
C LYS A 142 -6.55 7.95 -6.65
N ALA A 143 -6.95 6.77 -7.07
CA ALA A 143 -8.04 6.57 -8.03
C ALA A 143 -8.88 5.34 -7.65
N THR A 144 -10.08 5.23 -8.21
CA THR A 144 -10.92 4.01 -8.16
C THR A 144 -10.58 3.06 -9.31
N TRP A 145 -10.74 1.75 -9.14
CA TRP A 145 -10.18 0.79 -10.09
C TRP A 145 -11.11 -0.39 -10.32
N ARG A 146 -11.12 -0.86 -11.55
CA ARG A 146 -11.67 -2.16 -11.96
C ARG A 146 -10.56 -2.95 -12.64
N CYS A 147 -10.43 -4.22 -12.29
CA CYS A 147 -9.42 -5.10 -12.88
C CYS A 147 -10.05 -6.44 -13.26
N SER A 148 -10.04 -6.76 -14.55
CA SER A 148 -10.44 -8.05 -15.10
C SER A 148 -9.19 -8.80 -15.53
N ILE A 149 -8.96 -9.97 -14.94
CA ILE A 149 -7.76 -10.77 -15.13
C ILE A 149 -8.15 -12.14 -15.65
N GLU A 150 -7.70 -12.47 -16.86
CA GLU A 150 -7.83 -13.78 -17.46
C GLU A 150 -6.55 -14.59 -17.25
N VAL A 151 -6.70 -15.79 -16.68
CA VAL A 151 -5.64 -16.76 -16.38
C VAL A 151 -6.08 -18.18 -16.72
N ASP A 152 -5.17 -19.15 -16.68
CA ASP A 152 -5.51 -20.57 -16.84
C ASP A 152 -6.49 -21.02 -15.75
N ALA A 153 -7.41 -21.92 -16.10
CA ALA A 153 -8.54 -22.28 -15.23
C ALA A 153 -8.15 -22.89 -13.87
N ASP A 154 -6.94 -23.43 -13.76
CA ASP A 154 -6.38 -23.98 -12.51
C ASP A 154 -5.84 -22.90 -11.57
N TYR A 155 -5.76 -21.64 -12.02
CA TYR A 155 -5.29 -20.51 -11.23
C TYR A 155 -6.41 -19.59 -10.79
N THR A 156 -6.20 -18.99 -9.63
CA THR A 156 -7.03 -17.93 -9.08
C THR A 156 -6.28 -16.61 -9.16
N ALA A 157 -6.91 -15.59 -9.76
CA ALA A 157 -6.42 -14.22 -9.75
C ALA A 157 -7.15 -13.38 -8.69
N ILE A 158 -6.38 -12.68 -7.85
CA ILE A 158 -6.86 -11.78 -6.80
C ILE A 158 -6.29 -10.38 -7.06
N SER A 159 -7.13 -9.36 -6.93
CA SER A 159 -6.74 -7.96 -7.07
C SER A 159 -7.50 -7.10 -6.06
N ASN A 160 -7.36 -5.79 -6.17
CA ASN A 160 -7.85 -4.83 -5.19
C ASN A 160 -9.39 -4.77 -5.11
N GLY A 161 -9.91 -4.56 -3.89
CA GLY A 161 -11.33 -4.37 -3.62
C GLY A 161 -12.11 -5.68 -3.51
N GLU A 162 -13.34 -5.68 -4.02
CA GLU A 162 -14.26 -6.81 -3.93
C GLU A 162 -14.33 -7.60 -5.24
N LEU A 163 -14.48 -8.92 -5.13
CA LEU A 163 -14.70 -9.78 -6.30
C LEU A 163 -16.13 -9.58 -6.80
N LEU A 164 -16.29 -9.06 -8.01
CA LEU A 164 -17.58 -8.90 -8.66
C LEU A 164 -18.10 -10.25 -9.18
N HIS A 165 -17.28 -10.96 -9.94
CA HIS A 165 -17.60 -12.27 -10.49
C HIS A 165 -16.34 -13.01 -10.94
N CYS A 166 -16.46 -14.33 -11.00
CA CYS A 166 -15.52 -15.22 -11.67
C CYS A 166 -16.30 -15.95 -12.77
N THR A 167 -15.85 -15.80 -14.02
CA THR A 167 -16.48 -16.44 -15.18
C THR A 167 -15.54 -17.52 -15.70
N PRO A 168 -15.87 -18.82 -15.53
CA PRO A 168 -15.11 -19.88 -16.14
C PRO A 168 -15.31 -19.87 -17.67
N GLY A 169 -14.25 -20.17 -18.40
CA GLY A 169 -14.24 -20.38 -19.85
C GLY A 169 -13.58 -21.72 -20.21
N ASP A 170 -13.41 -21.98 -21.50
CA ASP A 170 -12.74 -23.20 -22.00
C ASP A 170 -11.23 -23.12 -21.74
N GLY A 171 -10.79 -23.68 -20.60
CA GLY A 171 -9.38 -23.73 -20.19
C GLY A 171 -8.83 -22.45 -19.56
N ARG A 172 -9.60 -21.37 -19.55
CA ARG A 172 -9.28 -20.07 -18.93
C ARG A 172 -10.37 -19.64 -17.97
N ALA A 173 -10.07 -18.74 -17.05
CA ALA A 173 -11.04 -18.11 -16.15
C ALA A 173 -10.79 -16.61 -16.05
N VAL A 174 -11.88 -15.83 -16.07
CA VAL A 174 -11.83 -14.36 -15.90
C VAL A 174 -12.27 -14.00 -14.50
N TRP A 175 -11.40 -13.30 -13.76
CA TRP A 175 -11.64 -12.78 -12.42
C TRP A 175 -11.81 -11.26 -12.48
N ALA A 176 -12.98 -10.75 -12.13
CA ALA A 176 -13.27 -9.32 -12.17
C ALA A 176 -13.37 -8.73 -10.76
N TRP A 177 -12.47 -7.82 -10.43
CA TRP A 177 -12.36 -7.13 -9.14
C TRP A 177 -12.67 -5.64 -9.29
N GLU A 178 -13.23 -5.04 -8.24
CA GLU A 178 -13.54 -3.61 -8.20
C GLU A 178 -13.21 -3.00 -6.83
N SER A 179 -12.43 -1.93 -6.83
CA SER A 179 -12.26 -1.04 -5.68
C SER A 179 -12.96 0.28 -5.93
N ARG A 180 -14.10 0.46 -5.27
CA ARG A 180 -14.82 1.76 -5.24
C ARG A 180 -14.17 2.77 -4.29
N VAL A 181 -13.35 2.28 -3.38
CA VAL A 181 -12.52 3.11 -2.52
C VAL A 181 -11.24 3.46 -3.26
N PRO A 182 -10.87 4.75 -3.36
CA PRO A 182 -9.63 5.13 -4.04
C PRO A 182 -8.40 4.53 -3.39
N LEU A 183 -7.46 4.03 -4.20
CA LEU A 183 -6.13 3.59 -3.76
C LEU A 183 -5.04 4.31 -4.53
N ALA A 184 -3.88 4.48 -3.89
CA ALA A 184 -2.65 4.88 -4.56
C ALA A 184 -2.12 3.75 -5.45
N THR A 185 -1.39 4.09 -6.49
CA THR A 185 -0.87 3.11 -7.46
C THR A 185 0.04 2.05 -6.83
N TYR A 186 0.84 2.43 -5.84
CA TYR A 186 1.76 1.51 -5.16
C TYR A 186 1.05 0.38 -4.38
N LEU A 187 -0.23 0.57 -4.04
CA LEU A 187 -1.07 -0.41 -3.35
C LEU A 187 -1.80 -1.35 -4.32
N ALA A 188 -1.74 -1.07 -5.61
CA ALA A 188 -2.39 -1.87 -6.64
C ALA A 188 -1.64 -3.18 -6.82
N THR A 189 -2.37 -4.29 -6.83
CA THR A 189 -1.79 -5.63 -6.81
C THR A 189 -2.55 -6.61 -7.69
N VAL A 190 -1.81 -7.63 -8.13
CA VAL A 190 -2.31 -8.84 -8.78
C VAL A 190 -1.58 -10.01 -8.12
N GLN A 191 -2.37 -10.97 -7.63
CA GLN A 191 -1.89 -12.22 -7.07
C GLN A 191 -2.46 -13.36 -7.91
N ILE A 192 -1.60 -14.20 -8.48
CA ILE A 192 -2.01 -15.34 -9.29
C ILE A 192 -1.35 -16.58 -8.72
N GLY A 193 -2.14 -17.58 -8.36
CA GLY A 193 -1.65 -18.84 -7.81
C GLY A 193 -2.75 -19.89 -7.74
N GLN A 194 -2.38 -21.11 -7.40
CA GLN A 194 -3.33 -22.21 -7.16
C GLN A 194 -4.00 -22.05 -5.79
N TYR A 195 -4.78 -20.98 -5.63
CA TYR A 195 -5.36 -20.62 -4.35
C TYR A 195 -6.74 -21.26 -4.14
N ARG A 196 -6.89 -21.93 -3.01
CA ARG A 196 -8.19 -22.05 -2.36
C ARG A 196 -8.54 -20.74 -1.68
N ARG A 197 -9.79 -20.28 -1.84
CA ARG A 197 -10.32 -19.09 -1.18
C ARG A 197 -11.45 -19.42 -0.23
N GLY A 198 -11.56 -18.66 0.86
CA GLY A 198 -12.65 -18.81 1.81
C GLY A 198 -12.61 -17.79 2.95
N PRO A 199 -13.58 -17.83 3.87
CA PRO A 199 -13.56 -16.99 5.06
C PRO A 199 -12.40 -17.39 5.97
N LEU A 200 -11.65 -16.39 6.45
CA LEU A 200 -10.78 -16.56 7.59
C LEU A 200 -11.68 -16.72 8.82
N GLN A 201 -11.50 -17.81 9.55
CA GLN A 201 -12.35 -18.16 10.68
C GLN A 201 -11.56 -18.09 11.98
N SER A 202 -12.21 -17.66 13.05
CA SER A 202 -11.70 -17.81 14.40
C SER A 202 -12.65 -18.60 15.27
N LYS A 203 -12.11 -19.55 16.03
CA LYS A 203 -12.85 -20.28 17.07
C LYS A 203 -12.66 -19.67 18.46
N THR A 204 -11.64 -18.83 18.62
CA THR A 204 -11.17 -18.30 19.90
C THR A 204 -11.42 -16.81 20.06
N HIS A 205 -11.73 -16.11 18.97
CA HIS A 205 -11.98 -14.67 18.96
C HIS A 205 -13.33 -14.35 18.34
N THR A 206 -13.97 -13.29 18.83
CA THR A 206 -15.19 -12.75 18.25
C THR A 206 -14.95 -12.39 16.78
N SER A 207 -15.94 -12.65 15.93
CA SER A 207 -15.86 -12.28 14.52
C SER A 207 -15.65 -10.77 14.36
N ALA A 208 -14.86 -10.43 13.35
CA ALA A 208 -14.60 -9.05 12.96
C ALA A 208 -15.89 -8.41 12.45
N ARG A 209 -15.97 -7.07 12.49
CA ARG A 209 -17.12 -6.33 11.97
C ARG A 209 -17.26 -6.45 10.46
N VAL A 210 -16.15 -6.64 9.76
CA VAL A 210 -16.07 -6.90 8.32
C VAL A 210 -15.66 -8.34 8.03
N PRO A 211 -16.01 -8.91 6.87
CA PRO A 211 -15.54 -10.22 6.46
C PRO A 211 -14.01 -10.25 6.36
N LEU A 212 -13.39 -11.28 6.94
CA LEU A 212 -11.98 -11.61 6.71
C LEU A 212 -11.90 -12.78 5.73
N ARG A 213 -10.98 -12.73 4.77
CA ARG A 213 -10.80 -13.75 3.73
C ARG A 213 -9.37 -14.28 3.73
N LEU A 214 -9.22 -15.57 3.47
CA LEU A 214 -7.94 -16.22 3.23
C LEU A 214 -7.92 -16.80 1.81
N ALA A 215 -6.81 -16.60 1.13
CA ALA A 215 -6.44 -17.28 -0.11
C ALA A 215 -5.05 -17.90 0.05
N CYS A 216 -4.92 -19.20 -0.16
CA CYS A 216 -3.63 -19.88 -0.13
C CYS A 216 -3.72 -21.25 -0.82
N GLY A 217 -2.58 -21.90 -1.05
CA GLY A 217 -2.55 -23.29 -1.47
C GLY A 217 -3.29 -24.20 -0.47
N ASP A 218 -3.91 -25.27 -0.97
CA ASP A 218 -4.70 -26.20 -0.14
C ASP A 218 -3.89 -26.82 1.01
N HIS A 219 -2.59 -27.02 0.79
CA HIS A 219 -1.65 -27.55 1.78
C HIS A 219 -1.35 -26.57 2.92
N LEU A 220 -1.45 -25.26 2.67
CA LEU A 220 -1.28 -24.20 3.67
C LEU A 220 -2.58 -23.86 4.41
N TRP A 221 -3.74 -24.29 3.91
CA TRP A 221 -5.05 -23.85 4.42
C TRP A 221 -5.20 -23.98 5.94
N ARG A 222 -4.80 -25.12 6.51
CA ARG A 222 -4.90 -25.33 7.97
C ARG A 222 -3.94 -24.43 8.75
N GLN A 223 -2.72 -24.25 8.25
CA GLN A 223 -1.73 -23.39 8.88
C GLN A 223 -2.16 -21.93 8.82
N GLY A 224 -2.59 -21.44 7.64
CA GLY A 224 -3.10 -20.10 7.44
C GLY A 224 -4.30 -19.79 8.34
N GLN A 225 -5.31 -20.67 8.39
CA GLN A 225 -6.46 -20.50 9.28
C GLN A 225 -6.04 -20.37 10.75
N ASN A 226 -5.03 -21.12 11.20
CA ASN A 226 -4.58 -21.08 12.60
C ASN A 226 -3.74 -19.84 12.89
N ALA A 227 -2.75 -19.53 12.06
CA ALA A 227 -1.82 -18.42 12.27
C ALA A 227 -2.53 -17.06 12.18
N LEU A 228 -3.48 -16.93 11.26
CA LEU A 228 -4.18 -15.67 10.98
C LEU A 228 -5.45 -15.49 11.81
N ALA A 229 -5.90 -16.50 12.58
CA ALA A 229 -7.13 -16.41 13.40
C ALA A 229 -7.14 -15.22 14.38
N LYS A 230 -5.96 -14.76 14.81
CA LYS A 230 -5.79 -13.59 15.70
C LYS A 230 -6.14 -12.26 15.03
N GLN A 231 -6.17 -12.18 13.70
CA GLN A 231 -6.53 -10.96 12.98
C GLN A 231 -7.94 -10.46 13.32
N HIS A 232 -8.86 -11.36 13.70
CA HIS A 232 -10.16 -10.97 14.23
C HIS A 232 -10.05 -10.10 15.51
N ALA A 233 -9.17 -10.49 16.43
CA ALA A 233 -8.90 -9.73 17.64
C ALA A 233 -8.07 -8.48 17.36
N MET A 234 -7.05 -8.57 16.49
CA MET A 234 -6.25 -7.41 16.08
C MET A 234 -7.13 -6.32 15.48
N LEU A 235 -8.08 -6.67 14.59
CA LEU A 235 -9.01 -5.72 14.01
C LEU A 235 -9.85 -5.03 15.09
N THR A 236 -10.33 -5.77 16.09
CA THR A 236 -11.10 -5.19 17.21
C THR A 236 -10.26 -4.20 18.03
N VAL A 237 -9.00 -4.54 18.29
CA VAL A 237 -8.05 -3.66 19.00
C VAL A 237 -7.78 -2.40 18.18
N PHE A 238 -7.48 -2.56 16.89
CA PHE A 238 -7.20 -1.44 15.99
C PHE A 238 -8.42 -0.55 15.79
N GLU A 239 -9.64 -1.10 15.67
CA GLU A 239 -10.85 -0.28 15.59
C GLU A 239 -11.08 0.57 16.84
N LYS A 240 -10.75 0.04 18.03
CA LYS A 240 -10.83 0.78 19.29
C LYS A 240 -9.86 1.98 19.31
N HIS A 241 -8.65 1.80 18.80
CA HIS A 241 -7.57 2.80 18.89
C HIS A 241 -7.54 3.76 17.69
N PHE A 242 -7.87 3.28 16.50
CA PHE A 242 -7.74 4.00 15.22
C PHE A 242 -9.08 4.37 14.62
N GLY A 243 -10.20 3.84 15.09
CA GLY A 243 -11.53 4.10 14.54
C GLY A 243 -11.96 3.04 13.53
N GLU A 244 -13.13 3.23 12.93
CA GLU A 244 -13.75 2.24 12.02
C GLU A 244 -12.78 1.75 10.93
N TYR A 245 -12.82 0.45 10.63
CA TYR A 245 -12.04 -0.12 9.53
C TYR A 245 -12.41 0.54 8.19
N PRO A 246 -11.43 0.92 7.35
CA PRO A 246 -11.71 1.77 6.19
C PRO A 246 -12.32 1.07 4.98
N PHE A 247 -12.36 -0.27 4.94
CA PHE A 247 -12.80 -1.04 3.75
C PHE A 247 -13.93 -2.03 4.06
N ASP A 248 -14.56 -2.58 3.03
CA ASP A 248 -15.73 -3.46 3.18
C ASP A 248 -15.36 -4.88 3.62
N SER A 249 -14.15 -5.34 3.29
CA SER A 249 -13.57 -6.60 3.74
C SER A 249 -12.05 -6.50 3.83
N TYR A 250 -11.42 -7.47 4.50
CA TYR A 250 -9.97 -7.60 4.55
C TYR A 250 -9.54 -8.98 4.05
N GLY A 251 -8.58 -8.99 3.13
CA GLY A 251 -8.02 -10.21 2.57
C GLY A 251 -6.64 -10.54 3.11
N VAL A 252 -6.30 -11.82 3.09
CA VAL A 252 -4.92 -12.29 3.20
C VAL A 252 -4.67 -13.29 2.10
N VAL A 253 -3.60 -13.06 1.33
CA VAL A 253 -3.03 -14.02 0.39
C VAL A 253 -1.77 -14.60 1.02
N VAL A 254 -1.68 -15.92 1.09
CA VAL A 254 -0.43 -16.61 1.43
C VAL A 254 0.10 -17.25 0.16
N THR A 255 1.26 -16.78 -0.30
CA THR A 255 1.99 -17.35 -1.43
C THR A 255 2.61 -18.70 -1.03
N ASP A 256 2.98 -19.52 -2.01
CA ASP A 256 3.71 -20.76 -1.74
C ASP A 256 5.22 -20.52 -1.53
N ASP A 257 5.74 -19.42 -2.08
CA ASP A 257 7.13 -18.98 -1.90
C ASP A 257 7.29 -18.16 -0.61
N ASP A 258 8.46 -18.30 0.03
CA ASP A 258 8.88 -17.45 1.14
C ASP A 258 9.07 -16.01 0.66
N LEU A 259 8.59 -15.05 1.46
CA LEU A 259 8.75 -13.63 1.17
C LEU A 259 9.75 -13.00 2.12
N GLU A 260 10.60 -12.11 1.63
CA GLU A 260 11.53 -11.35 2.48
C GLU A 260 10.75 -10.53 3.52
N ILE A 261 9.74 -9.80 3.06
CA ILE A 261 8.81 -9.04 3.88
C ILE A 261 7.36 -9.29 3.42
N PRO A 262 6.38 -9.28 4.35
CA PRO A 262 4.98 -9.16 3.99
C PRO A 262 4.66 -7.83 3.27
N LEU A 263 3.51 -7.75 2.62
CA LEU A 263 3.08 -6.58 1.85
C LEU A 263 1.68 -6.12 2.23
N GLU A 264 1.44 -4.82 2.13
CA GLU A 264 0.29 -4.10 2.66
C GLU A 264 -0.72 -3.62 1.60
N SER A 265 -0.98 -4.39 0.54
CA SER A 265 -1.92 -3.98 -0.51
C SER A 265 -3.32 -3.61 0.00
N GLN A 266 -4.09 -2.85 -0.80
CA GLN A 266 -5.44 -2.42 -0.40
C GLN A 266 -6.55 -3.33 -1.02
N PRO A 267 -7.45 -3.97 -0.25
CA PRO A 267 -7.54 -4.08 1.20
C PRO A 267 -7.04 -5.44 1.72
N LEU A 268 -5.85 -5.87 1.31
CA LEU A 268 -5.35 -7.22 1.59
C LEU A 268 -3.85 -7.26 1.84
N SER A 269 -3.43 -8.15 2.73
CA SER A 269 -2.00 -8.41 2.95
C SER A 269 -1.52 -9.64 2.20
N ILE A 270 -0.25 -9.63 1.80
CA ILE A 270 0.41 -10.78 1.17
C ILE A 270 1.52 -11.27 2.09
N LEU A 271 1.56 -12.58 2.33
CA LEU A 271 2.53 -13.23 3.21
C LEU A 271 3.11 -14.48 2.53
N GLY A 272 4.37 -14.78 2.84
CA GLY A 272 4.95 -16.11 2.61
C GLY A 272 4.67 -17.06 3.77
N PRO A 273 4.85 -18.38 3.58
CA PRO A 273 4.63 -19.37 4.63
C PRO A 273 5.62 -19.21 5.80
N ASN A 274 6.83 -18.67 5.56
CA ASN A 274 7.78 -18.25 6.59
C ASN A 274 7.22 -17.23 7.60
N HIS A 275 6.18 -16.47 7.24
CA HIS A 275 5.55 -15.48 8.13
C HIS A 275 4.34 -16.04 8.90
N LEU A 276 4.03 -17.32 8.77
CA LEU A 276 2.93 -17.98 9.50
C LEU A 276 3.37 -18.68 10.80
N GLY A 277 4.55 -18.33 11.32
CA GLY A 277 5.06 -18.88 12.57
C GLY A 277 4.22 -18.47 13.79
N ALA A 278 4.30 -19.24 14.87
CA ALA A 278 3.63 -18.92 16.14
C ALA A 278 4.41 -17.93 17.03
N GLY A 279 5.58 -17.49 16.58
CA GLY A 279 6.45 -16.57 17.31
C GLY A 279 6.05 -15.11 17.16
N TRP A 280 6.53 -14.28 18.08
CA TRP A 280 6.25 -12.84 18.08
C TRP A 280 6.61 -12.15 16.77
N ASN A 281 7.67 -12.57 16.07
CA ASN A 281 8.07 -11.94 14.81
C ASN A 281 7.03 -12.10 13.70
N SER A 282 6.40 -13.27 13.59
CA SER A 282 5.30 -13.48 12.63
C SER A 282 4.06 -12.69 13.04
N GLU A 283 3.71 -12.75 14.33
CA GLU A 283 2.52 -12.09 14.86
C GLU A 283 2.59 -10.55 14.77
N ARG A 284 3.76 -9.96 15.05
CA ARG A 284 3.96 -8.51 14.92
C ARG A 284 3.84 -8.06 13.47
N LEU A 285 4.39 -8.81 12.50
CA LEU A 285 4.30 -8.45 11.08
C LEU A 285 2.86 -8.58 10.59
N ILE A 286 2.12 -9.63 10.99
CA ILE A 286 0.69 -9.75 10.68
C ILE A 286 -0.11 -8.54 11.23
N ALA A 287 0.23 -8.05 12.42
CA ALA A 287 -0.37 -6.87 13.00
C ALA A 287 0.02 -5.58 12.25
N HIS A 288 1.28 -5.48 11.81
CA HIS A 288 1.84 -4.38 11.02
C HIS A 288 1.07 -4.21 9.69
N GLU A 289 0.97 -5.28 8.90
CA GLU A 289 0.29 -5.24 7.60
C GLU A 289 -1.22 -4.91 7.71
N LEU A 290 -1.85 -5.36 8.80
CA LEU A 290 -3.24 -5.02 9.06
C LEU A 290 -3.40 -3.54 9.47
N ALA A 291 -2.43 -2.97 10.19
CA ALA A 291 -2.47 -1.56 10.59
C ALA A 291 -2.31 -0.62 9.39
N HIS A 292 -1.55 -1.03 8.37
CA HIS A 292 -1.41 -0.26 7.13
C HIS A 292 -2.72 0.01 6.40
N GLN A 293 -3.75 -0.81 6.64
CA GLN A 293 -5.09 -0.58 6.10
C GLN A 293 -5.65 0.79 6.53
N TRP A 294 -5.30 1.28 7.72
CA TRP A 294 -5.53 2.68 8.11
C TRP A 294 -4.41 3.60 7.62
N PHE A 295 -3.15 3.25 7.89
CA PHE A 295 -1.98 4.13 7.73
C PHE A 295 -1.12 3.73 6.53
N GLY A 296 -1.18 4.52 5.46
CA GLY A 296 -0.66 4.20 4.14
C GLY A 296 -1.78 3.95 3.14
N ASN A 297 -2.75 3.08 3.49
CA ASN A 297 -3.81 2.70 2.55
C ASN A 297 -4.96 3.70 2.54
N SER A 298 -5.70 3.81 3.64
CA SER A 298 -6.79 4.80 3.72
C SER A 298 -6.23 6.22 3.85
N VAL A 299 -5.31 6.42 4.79
CA VAL A 299 -4.61 7.69 5.03
C VAL A 299 -3.22 7.60 4.41
N THR A 300 -3.09 8.05 3.16
CA THR A 300 -1.88 7.87 2.33
C THR A 300 -0.96 9.09 2.42
N PRO A 301 0.38 8.96 2.38
CA PRO A 301 1.25 10.13 2.37
C PRO A 301 1.09 10.89 1.05
N HIS A 302 1.08 12.23 1.13
CA HIS A 302 1.00 13.07 -0.06
C HIS A 302 2.29 12.98 -0.90
N GLN A 303 3.44 12.85 -0.24
CA GLN A 303 4.77 12.67 -0.82
C GLN A 303 5.55 11.64 0.02
N TRP A 304 6.54 10.98 -0.58
CA TRP A 304 7.30 9.93 0.10
C TRP A 304 8.17 10.40 1.26
N SER A 305 8.47 11.69 1.38
CA SER A 305 9.16 12.23 2.57
C SER A 305 8.35 12.03 3.85
N ASP A 306 7.02 11.91 3.75
CA ASP A 306 6.11 11.67 4.86
C ASP A 306 5.90 10.16 5.16
N ILE A 307 6.74 9.27 4.62
CA ILE A 307 6.60 7.80 4.75
C ILE A 307 6.52 7.30 6.20
N TRP A 308 7.10 8.03 7.16
CA TRP A 308 6.97 7.69 8.58
C TRP A 308 5.50 7.68 9.07
N LEU A 309 4.59 8.39 8.40
CA LEU A 309 3.15 8.35 8.70
C LEU A 309 2.53 6.98 8.40
N ASN A 310 3.17 6.17 7.55
CA ASN A 310 2.81 4.77 7.33
C ASN A 310 3.54 3.91 8.34
N GLU A 311 4.87 3.87 8.21
CA GLU A 311 5.73 2.89 8.87
C GLU A 311 5.78 3.08 10.38
N GLY A 312 5.85 4.34 10.83
CA GLY A 312 5.83 4.66 12.26
C GLY A 312 4.52 4.28 12.93
N PHE A 313 3.39 4.48 12.24
CA PHE A 313 2.07 4.11 12.77
C PHE A 313 1.85 2.60 12.78
N ALA A 314 2.23 1.91 11.70
CA ALA A 314 2.16 0.45 11.63
C ALA A 314 3.06 -0.21 12.68
N SER A 315 4.29 0.27 12.85
CA SER A 315 5.18 -0.19 13.93
C SER A 315 4.65 0.12 15.33
N TYR A 316 4.00 1.27 15.54
CA TYR A 316 3.36 1.56 16.81
C TYR A 316 2.17 0.63 17.08
N ALA A 317 1.42 0.24 16.05
CA ALA A 317 0.34 -0.73 16.15
C ALA A 317 0.82 -2.11 16.61
N GLU A 318 2.05 -2.52 16.27
CA GLU A 318 2.68 -3.73 16.81
C GLU A 318 2.75 -3.67 18.36
N TRP A 319 3.06 -2.51 18.93
CA TRP A 319 3.20 -2.34 20.38
C TRP A 319 1.84 -2.34 21.06
N LEU A 320 0.84 -1.69 20.45
CA LEU A 320 -0.55 -1.75 20.93
C LEU A 320 -1.10 -3.17 20.90
N TRP A 321 -0.78 -3.93 19.85
CA TRP A 321 -1.14 -5.35 19.79
C TRP A 321 -0.37 -6.19 20.82
N SER A 322 0.93 -5.94 21.02
CA SER A 322 1.73 -6.59 22.06
C SER A 322 1.08 -6.45 23.44
N GLU A 323 0.62 -5.25 23.78
CA GLU A 323 -0.06 -4.94 25.04
C GLU A 323 -1.41 -5.66 25.11
N ALA A 324 -2.25 -5.53 24.08
CA ALA A 324 -3.58 -6.13 24.04
C ALA A 324 -3.58 -7.66 24.04
N SER A 325 -2.53 -8.28 23.50
CA SER A 325 -2.35 -9.74 23.47
C SER A 325 -1.66 -10.30 24.73
N GLY A 326 -1.25 -9.43 25.66
CA GLY A 326 -0.58 -9.82 26.91
C GLY A 326 0.87 -10.29 26.71
N GLN A 327 1.52 -9.92 25.61
CA GLN A 327 2.92 -10.27 25.34
C GLN A 327 3.88 -9.37 26.14
N ALA A 328 3.73 -8.06 25.98
CA ALA A 328 4.48 -7.04 26.69
C ALA A 328 3.78 -5.68 26.56
N GLU A 329 3.89 -4.85 27.59
CA GLU A 329 3.38 -3.47 27.60
C GLU A 329 3.99 -2.62 26.48
N ALA A 330 3.23 -1.66 25.94
CA ALA A 330 3.75 -0.78 24.89
C ALA A 330 4.97 0.03 25.34
N ASN A 331 5.03 0.43 26.62
CA ASN A 331 6.19 1.14 27.18
C ASN A 331 7.46 0.28 27.13
N SER A 332 7.37 -1.01 27.43
CA SER A 332 8.53 -1.92 27.37
C SER A 332 9.00 -2.11 25.92
N ARG A 333 8.09 -2.10 24.94
CA ARG A 333 8.44 -2.12 23.52
C ARG A 333 9.12 -0.83 23.08
N ALA A 334 8.63 0.31 23.55
CA ALA A 334 9.23 1.62 23.29
C ALA A 334 10.63 1.73 23.90
N ASP A 335 10.85 1.26 25.13
CA ASP A 335 12.18 1.23 25.76
C ASP A 335 13.18 0.42 24.93
N ALA A 336 12.80 -0.79 24.51
CA ALA A 336 13.65 -1.64 23.67
C ALA A 336 13.94 -1.01 22.29
N ALA A 337 12.93 -0.40 21.67
CA ALA A 337 13.08 0.31 20.40
C ALA A 337 14.00 1.54 20.53
N TYR A 338 13.93 2.26 21.65
CA TYR A 338 14.81 3.39 21.95
C TYR A 338 16.26 2.92 22.09
N GLU A 339 16.51 1.84 22.83
CA GLU A 339 17.86 1.28 23.01
C GLU A 339 18.45 0.80 21.68
N GLN A 340 17.64 0.14 20.84
CA GLN A 340 18.03 -0.24 19.49
C GLN A 340 18.37 0.99 18.64
N LEU A 341 17.50 1.98 18.59
CA LEU A 341 17.70 3.19 17.79
C LEU A 341 18.93 3.99 18.26
N ALA A 342 19.16 4.07 19.57
CA ALA A 342 20.33 4.74 20.14
C ALA A 342 21.66 4.07 19.76
N SER A 343 21.65 2.79 19.37
CA SER A 343 22.82 2.06 18.91
C SER A 343 23.15 2.26 17.42
N MET A 344 22.24 2.87 16.66
CA MET A 344 22.36 3.12 15.22
C MET A 344 22.96 4.51 14.92
N PRO A 345 23.39 4.78 13.67
CA PRO A 345 23.81 6.12 13.26
C PRO A 345 22.69 7.17 13.39
N GLN A 346 23.05 8.36 13.90
CA GLN A 346 22.14 9.48 14.18
C GLN A 346 22.21 10.57 13.11
N ASP A 347 22.04 10.14 11.86
CA ASP A 347 22.18 10.95 10.64
C ASP A 347 20.94 10.91 9.71
N ILE A 348 19.79 10.40 10.20
CA ILE A 348 18.49 10.47 9.52
C ILE A 348 17.59 11.53 10.16
N VAL A 349 16.93 12.33 9.32
CA VAL A 349 15.82 13.21 9.70
C VAL A 349 14.50 12.49 9.37
N LEU A 350 13.64 12.25 10.35
CA LEU A 350 12.45 11.39 10.15
C LEU A 350 11.44 11.96 9.15
N ALA A 351 11.23 13.28 9.13
CA ALA A 351 10.32 13.95 8.19
C ALA A 351 10.93 14.21 6.80
N ASP A 352 12.20 13.81 6.59
CA ASP A 352 12.91 13.87 5.31
C ASP A 352 14.09 12.88 5.33
N PRO A 353 13.85 11.54 5.34
CA PRO A 353 14.92 10.56 5.44
C PRO A 353 15.85 10.54 4.22
N GLY A 354 15.44 11.18 3.12
CA GLY A 354 16.05 11.03 1.80
C GLY A 354 15.50 9.83 1.02
N GLY A 355 15.52 9.96 -0.32
CA GLY A 355 14.96 8.97 -1.25
C GLY A 355 15.42 7.53 -0.99
N PRO A 356 16.72 7.23 -1.02
CA PRO A 356 17.23 5.88 -0.81
C PRO A 356 16.90 5.29 0.56
N GLU A 357 16.87 6.11 1.61
CA GLU A 357 16.71 5.68 3.01
C GLU A 357 15.25 5.69 3.48
N MET A 358 14.28 5.86 2.58
CA MET A 358 12.87 6.01 2.97
C MET A 358 12.28 4.76 3.66
N PHE A 359 12.92 3.59 3.49
CA PHE A 359 12.56 2.34 4.17
C PHE A 359 13.66 1.84 5.11
N ASP A 360 14.56 2.72 5.56
CA ASP A 360 15.54 2.38 6.60
C ASP A 360 14.80 2.07 7.92
N ASP A 361 15.21 1.01 8.64
CA ASP A 361 14.64 0.58 9.93
C ASP A 361 14.49 1.73 10.95
N ARG A 362 15.34 2.75 10.88
CA ARG A 362 15.26 3.93 11.75
C ARG A 362 13.99 4.74 11.52
N VAL A 363 13.43 4.76 10.31
CA VAL A 363 12.16 5.41 10.00
C VAL A 363 11.02 4.76 10.80
N TYR A 364 10.99 3.43 10.82
CA TYR A 364 10.01 2.61 11.55
C TYR A 364 10.11 2.85 13.06
N LEU A 365 11.31 2.62 13.62
CA LEU A 365 11.55 2.73 15.06
C LEU A 365 11.33 4.15 15.57
N ARG A 366 11.92 5.15 14.89
CA ARG A 366 11.79 6.56 15.28
C ARG A 366 10.38 7.08 15.07
N GLY A 367 9.69 6.64 14.03
CA GLY A 367 8.27 6.96 13.81
C GLY A 367 7.37 6.46 14.93
N ALA A 368 7.53 5.19 15.33
CA ALA A 368 6.78 4.62 16.44
C ALA A 368 7.10 5.30 17.79
N LEU A 369 8.38 5.63 18.05
CA LEU A 369 8.78 6.39 19.23
C LEU A 369 8.24 7.83 19.23
N THR A 370 8.14 8.47 18.06
CA THR A 370 7.54 9.81 17.92
C THR A 370 6.07 9.80 18.35
N LEU A 371 5.32 8.76 17.96
CA LEU A 371 3.94 8.55 18.41
C LEU A 371 3.87 8.22 19.90
N HIS A 372 4.80 7.42 20.40
CA HIS A 372 4.90 7.12 21.83
C HIS A 372 5.14 8.38 22.67
N ALA A 373 6.02 9.28 22.21
CA ALA A 373 6.29 10.54 22.87
C ALA A 373 5.06 11.43 22.94
N LEU A 374 4.27 11.46 21.86
CA LEU A 374 2.97 12.13 21.88
C LEU A 374 2.06 11.50 22.93
N ARG A 375 1.92 10.16 22.95
CA ARG A 375 1.08 9.44 23.94
C ARG A 375 1.51 9.73 25.38
N CYS A 376 2.80 9.68 25.70
CA CYS A 376 3.33 9.97 27.03
C CYS A 376 2.98 11.40 27.48
N HIS A 377 3.03 12.37 26.56
CA HIS A 377 2.77 13.78 26.88
C HIS A 377 1.28 14.10 27.04
N VAL A 378 0.42 13.60 26.14
CA VAL A 378 -1.02 13.95 26.13
C VAL A 378 -1.93 12.95 26.84
N GLY A 379 -1.38 11.80 27.25
CA GLY A 379 -2.13 10.68 27.83
C GLY A 379 -2.96 9.89 26.81
N ASP A 380 -3.42 8.70 27.22
CA ASP A 380 -4.15 7.76 26.36
C ASP A 380 -5.39 8.36 25.71
N ASP A 381 -6.21 9.07 26.47
CA ASP A 381 -7.47 9.63 25.96
C ASP A 381 -7.21 10.63 24.83
N GLY A 382 -6.29 11.59 25.06
CA GLY A 382 -5.92 12.59 24.07
C GLY A 382 -5.25 11.97 22.83
N PHE A 383 -4.37 10.99 23.04
CA PHE A 383 -3.66 10.31 21.97
C PHE A 383 -4.61 9.49 21.08
N PHE A 384 -5.40 8.59 21.66
CA PHE A 384 -6.30 7.76 20.86
C PHE A 384 -7.49 8.56 20.29
N GLN A 385 -7.92 9.66 20.93
CA GLN A 385 -8.85 10.60 20.28
C GLN A 385 -8.22 11.26 19.06
N THR A 386 -6.94 11.62 19.13
CA THR A 386 -6.19 12.15 17.98
C THR A 386 -6.16 11.15 16.84
N LEU A 387 -5.79 9.88 17.11
CA LEU A 387 -5.74 8.83 16.09
C LEU A 387 -7.10 8.57 15.44
N ARG A 388 -8.15 8.33 16.24
CA ARG A 388 -9.50 8.08 15.71
C ARG A 388 -10.03 9.22 14.87
N SER A 389 -9.79 10.46 15.29
CA SER A 389 -10.25 11.63 14.51
C SER A 389 -9.36 11.92 13.30
N TRP A 390 -8.09 11.53 13.33
CA TRP A 390 -7.16 11.67 12.22
C TRP A 390 -7.55 10.76 11.05
N THR A 391 -7.78 9.49 11.34
CA THR A 391 -8.22 8.49 10.34
C THR A 391 -9.61 8.80 9.81
N ALA A 392 -10.55 9.24 10.66
CA ALA A 392 -11.89 9.60 10.25
C ALA A 392 -11.91 10.85 9.34
N LEU A 393 -11.13 11.88 9.67
CA LEU A 393 -11.07 13.12 8.90
C LEU A 393 -10.43 12.92 7.53
N ASN A 394 -9.38 12.09 7.46
CA ASN A 394 -8.58 11.90 6.25
C ASN A 394 -8.86 10.58 5.55
N ARG A 395 -10.00 9.92 5.86
CA ARG A 395 -10.37 8.63 5.30
C ARG A 395 -10.32 8.68 3.79
N HIS A 396 -9.51 7.80 3.19
CA HIS A 396 -9.28 7.65 1.75
C HIS A 396 -8.56 8.82 1.08
N GLY A 397 -8.05 9.78 1.85
CA GLY A 397 -7.32 10.94 1.37
C GLY A 397 -5.81 10.77 1.37
N THR A 398 -5.13 11.90 1.18
CA THR A 398 -3.67 12.02 1.30
C THR A 398 -3.33 13.02 2.41
N VAL A 399 -2.23 12.80 3.13
CA VAL A 399 -1.83 13.60 4.29
C VAL A 399 -0.34 13.92 4.31
N SER A 400 0.04 14.89 5.14
CA SER A 400 1.42 15.31 5.39
C SER A 400 1.74 15.39 6.88
N THR A 401 3.03 15.42 7.21
CA THR A 401 3.51 15.62 8.59
C THR A 401 2.95 16.90 9.21
N ALA A 402 2.89 17.99 8.44
CA ALA A 402 2.37 19.27 8.92
C ALA A 402 0.88 19.20 9.30
N GLU A 403 0.08 18.48 8.51
CA GLU A 403 -1.34 18.28 8.81
C GLU A 403 -1.55 17.41 10.06
N PHE A 404 -0.74 16.37 10.24
CA PHE A 404 -0.82 15.55 11.46
C PHE A 404 -0.49 16.37 12.71
N LEU A 405 0.58 17.18 12.68
CA LEU A 405 0.95 18.06 13.81
C LEU A 405 -0.15 19.08 14.12
N ALA A 406 -0.73 19.72 13.09
CA ALA A 406 -1.83 20.66 13.26
C ALA A 406 -3.08 19.98 13.84
N HIS A 407 -3.38 18.76 13.40
CA HIS A 407 -4.49 17.96 13.90
C HIS A 407 -4.29 17.55 15.36
N ALA A 408 -3.13 17.03 15.72
CA ALA A 408 -2.79 16.66 17.09
C ALA A 408 -2.88 17.86 18.04
N GLN A 409 -2.38 19.03 17.62
CA GLN A 409 -2.52 20.26 18.41
C GLN A 409 -3.98 20.68 18.59
N ARG A 410 -4.79 20.59 17.54
CA ARG A 410 -6.21 20.95 17.59
C ARG A 410 -7.01 20.04 18.52
N VAL A 411 -6.71 18.74 18.55
CA VAL A 411 -7.43 17.76 19.38
C VAL A 411 -6.98 17.82 20.84
N THR A 412 -5.67 17.94 21.08
CA THR A 412 -5.10 17.83 22.43
C THR A 412 -4.95 19.18 23.13
N GLY A 413 -4.96 20.29 22.39
CA GLY A 413 -4.66 21.63 22.93
C GLY A 413 -3.17 21.86 23.22
N HIS A 414 -2.31 20.85 23.05
CA HIS A 414 -0.86 20.96 23.27
C HIS A 414 -0.12 21.32 21.97
N PRO A 415 0.99 22.07 22.04
CA PRO A 415 1.76 22.47 20.86
C PRO A 415 2.56 21.29 20.29
N ALA A 416 1.88 20.39 19.58
CA ALA A 416 2.46 19.14 19.05
C ALA A 416 3.70 19.38 18.17
N GLY A 417 3.71 20.44 17.36
CA GLY A 417 4.86 20.80 16.55
C GLY A 417 6.10 21.18 17.36
N ALA A 418 5.93 21.79 18.54
CA ALA A 418 7.06 22.08 19.43
C ALA A 418 7.53 20.83 20.18
N LEU A 419 6.58 19.98 20.60
CA LEU A 419 6.85 18.72 21.30
C LEU A 419 7.64 17.73 20.42
N LEU A 420 7.22 17.56 19.17
CA LEU A 420 7.76 16.53 18.27
C LEU A 420 8.84 17.07 17.33
N ARG A 421 9.26 18.33 17.48
CA ARG A 421 10.22 18.97 16.58
C ARG A 421 11.52 18.17 16.47
N ASP A 422 12.10 17.80 17.61
CA ASP A 422 13.41 17.15 17.63
C ASP A 422 13.31 15.69 17.18
N TRP A 423 12.15 15.05 17.40
CA TRP A 423 11.82 13.74 16.85
C TRP A 423 11.72 13.74 15.33
N LEU A 424 11.07 14.76 14.73
CA LEU A 424 10.76 14.80 13.30
C LEU A 424 11.83 15.46 12.44
N PHE A 425 12.39 16.58 12.92
CA PHE A 425 13.25 17.46 12.11
C PHE A 425 14.70 17.50 12.60
N GLY A 426 15.01 16.91 13.76
CA GLY A 426 16.37 16.74 14.25
C GLY A 426 16.98 15.43 13.75
N ALA A 427 18.29 15.42 13.47
CA ALA A 427 18.99 14.16 13.17
C ALA A 427 19.33 13.37 14.45
N GLN A 428 19.71 14.07 15.52
CA GLN A 428 20.03 13.44 16.81
C GLN A 428 18.76 12.85 17.45
N LEU A 429 18.91 11.70 18.11
CA LEU A 429 17.86 11.10 18.93
C LEU A 429 17.57 11.98 20.15
N PRO A 430 16.31 12.42 20.37
CA PRO A 430 15.93 13.14 21.58
C PRO A 430 16.01 12.27 22.83
N ASP A 431 15.93 12.89 24.01
CA ASP A 431 15.80 12.16 25.26
C ASP A 431 14.57 11.23 25.25
N ARG A 432 14.67 10.15 26.04
CA ARG A 432 13.62 9.14 26.14
C ARG A 432 12.28 9.77 26.58
N PRO A 433 11.14 9.43 25.92
CA PRO A 433 9.84 10.01 26.24
C PRO A 433 9.23 9.58 27.58
#